data_AF-A0A6B1CQH4-F1
#
_entry.id   AF-A0A6B1CQH4-F1
#
_cell.length_a   1.000
_cell.length_b   1.000
_cell.length_c   1.000
_cell.angle_alpha   90.00
_cell.angle_beta   90.00
_cell.angle_gamma   90.00
#
_symmetry.space_group_name_H-M   'P 1'
#
loop_
_entity.id
_entity.type
_entity.pdbx_description
1 polymer ?
#
loop_
_entity_poly.entity_id
_entity_poly.type
_entity_poly.pdbx_seq_one_letter_code
_entity_poly.pdbx_strand_id
1 'polypeptide(L)'
;MTGAVRYEIEHLSHYSYTAPVQQCVMLLCLEPRQDRGQRLIDFDIETSPPAYLSRETDCFGNTRHLLDLHQTHQTLEITTHSTVEVAYAPPLPARLRTGAWEEIRSRRESYADWDFTHSSALVRPSSTLTEFVARHGIAPMDDPLESLMQLSHTLHDCLQYIPGSTTAESPVGHILETGRGVCQDYAHLMIAIARSWDIPARYVSGYLNPTDQSSEQAPSNATHAWVECRLPELGWVGFDPTNQSFAGEGRKVHIAVGRDYHDVSPTRGVLQGGGEIRLEVDVRVRAFTIEPP
;
A
#
# COMPACT_ATOMS: atom_id res chain seq x y z
N MET A 1 -25.01 8.94 10.79
CA MET A 1 -23.53 8.99 10.88
C MET A 1 -23.04 7.58 10.68
N THR A 2 -22.19 7.34 9.67
CA THR A 2 -21.56 6.03 9.51
C THR A 2 -20.61 5.82 10.68
N GLY A 3 -20.57 4.61 11.25
CA GLY A 3 -19.67 4.29 12.35
C GLY A 3 -18.20 4.45 11.95
N ALA A 4 -17.31 4.33 12.93
CA ALA A 4 -15.87 4.30 12.70
C ALA A 4 -15.23 3.19 13.55
N VAL A 5 -14.03 2.78 13.15
CA VAL A 5 -13.18 1.87 13.91
C VAL A 5 -11.94 2.63 14.35
N ARG A 6 -11.59 2.54 15.62
CA ARG A 6 -10.31 3.01 16.14
C ARG A 6 -9.31 1.86 16.10
N TYR A 7 -8.12 2.15 15.61
CA TYR A 7 -6.99 1.26 15.58
C TYR A 7 -5.89 1.77 16.50
N GLU A 8 -5.35 0.87 17.31
CA GLU A 8 -4.06 1.03 17.99
C GLU A 8 -3.06 0.10 17.28
N ILE A 9 -1.96 0.65 16.81
CA ILE A 9 -1.00 -0.06 15.96
C ILE A 9 0.40 0.13 16.51
N GLU A 10 1.11 -0.98 16.66
CA GLU A 10 2.54 -1.02 16.98
C GLU A 10 3.25 -1.66 15.78
N HIS A 11 4.21 -0.94 15.20
CA HIS A 11 5.11 -1.46 14.17
C HIS A 11 6.53 -1.45 14.72
N LEU A 12 7.19 -2.61 14.72
CA LEU A 12 8.59 -2.77 15.07
C LEU A 12 9.36 -3.25 13.82
N SER A 13 10.36 -2.46 13.40
CA SER A 13 11.39 -2.87 12.45
C SER A 13 12.69 -3.09 13.19
N HIS A 14 13.16 -4.34 13.26
CA HIS A 14 14.42 -4.72 13.88
C HIS A 14 15.46 -5.08 12.81
N TYR A 15 16.50 -4.26 12.72
CA TYR A 15 17.66 -4.46 11.88
C TYR A 15 18.79 -5.10 12.66
N SER A 16 19.40 -6.13 12.09
CA SER A 16 20.63 -6.74 12.57
C SER A 16 21.70 -6.71 11.48
N TYR A 17 22.92 -6.35 11.88
CA TYR A 17 24.06 -6.15 10.97
C TYR A 17 25.21 -7.09 11.31
N THR A 18 25.85 -7.70 10.31
CA THR A 18 26.99 -8.61 10.55
C THR A 18 28.27 -7.87 10.91
N ALA A 19 28.36 -6.57 10.63
CA ALA A 19 29.43 -5.69 11.05
C ALA A 19 28.86 -4.38 11.63
N PRO A 20 29.62 -3.62 12.44
CA PRO A 20 29.14 -2.35 12.96
C PRO A 20 28.81 -1.35 11.84
N VAL A 21 27.64 -0.73 11.94
CA VAL A 21 27.26 0.47 11.18
C VAL A 21 27.84 1.68 11.90
N GLN A 22 28.48 2.59 11.19
CA GLN A 22 29.04 3.84 11.73
C GLN A 22 28.07 5.01 11.57
N GLN A 23 27.38 5.05 10.43
CA GLN A 23 26.39 6.07 10.12
C GLN A 23 25.24 5.43 9.35
N CYS A 24 24.01 5.84 9.66
CA CYS A 24 22.80 5.38 8.99
C CYS A 24 21.88 6.59 8.75
N VAL A 25 21.47 6.78 7.50
CA VAL A 25 20.47 7.77 7.12
C VAL A 25 19.32 7.07 6.40
N MET A 26 18.12 7.15 6.96
CA MET A 26 16.94 6.47 6.44
C MET A 26 15.75 7.41 6.31
N LEU A 27 14.96 7.24 5.26
CA LEU A 27 13.60 7.73 5.16
C LEU A 27 12.65 6.65 5.67
N LEU A 28 11.78 7.04 6.58
CA LEU A 28 10.76 6.20 7.19
C LEU A 28 9.39 6.69 6.75
N CYS A 29 8.62 5.81 6.12
CA CYS A 29 7.28 6.08 5.63
C CYS A 29 6.28 5.23 6.45
N LEU A 30 6.20 5.52 7.75
CA LEU A 30 5.49 4.71 8.75
C LEU A 30 4.32 5.44 9.45
N GLU A 31 4.22 6.76 9.29
CA GLU A 31 3.15 7.55 9.91
C GLU A 31 1.85 7.42 9.10
N PRO A 32 0.72 7.03 9.73
CA PRO A 32 -0.56 6.95 9.04
C PRO A 32 -0.99 8.29 8.43
N ARG A 33 -1.54 8.22 7.22
CA ARG A 33 -2.05 9.42 6.54
C ARG A 33 -3.27 9.97 7.24
N GLN A 34 -3.48 11.27 7.07
CA GLN A 34 -4.76 11.91 7.34
C GLN A 34 -5.48 12.19 6.02
N ASP A 35 -6.69 11.65 5.86
CA ASP A 35 -7.50 11.79 4.66
C ASP A 35 -9.01 11.86 4.98
N ARG A 36 -9.88 11.80 3.97
CA ARG A 36 -11.33 11.97 4.14
C ARG A 36 -11.97 10.82 4.94
N GLY A 37 -11.39 9.62 4.90
CA GLY A 37 -11.90 8.43 5.59
C GLY A 37 -11.10 8.06 6.82
N GLN A 38 -9.95 8.71 7.05
CA GLN A 38 -9.01 8.36 8.10
C GLN A 38 -8.51 9.58 8.88
N ARG A 39 -8.56 9.50 10.21
CA ARG A 39 -8.07 10.53 11.12
C ARG A 39 -6.98 9.97 12.02
N LEU A 40 -5.77 10.52 11.92
CA LEU A 40 -4.70 10.26 12.87
C LEU A 40 -5.02 10.97 14.19
N ILE A 41 -4.99 10.23 15.30
CA ILE A 41 -5.22 10.76 16.66
C ILE A 41 -3.90 11.05 17.33
N ASP A 42 -2.98 10.08 17.27
CA ASP A 42 -1.68 10.16 17.90
C ASP A 42 -0.67 9.30 17.13
N PHE A 43 0.58 9.74 17.13
CA PHE A 43 1.70 9.03 16.50
C PHE A 43 3.00 9.38 17.20
N ASP A 44 3.77 8.35 17.53
CA ASP A 44 5.14 8.47 17.99
C ASP A 44 6.05 7.46 17.28
N ILE A 45 7.33 7.81 17.30
CA ILE A 45 8.40 7.00 16.75
C ILE A 45 9.56 7.00 17.73
N GLU A 46 9.98 5.80 18.12
CA GLU A 46 11.11 5.54 18.99
C GLU A 46 12.17 4.74 18.24
N THR A 47 13.42 5.00 18.56
CA THR A 47 14.57 4.33 17.93
C THR A 47 15.55 3.90 18.99
N SER A 48 16.09 2.69 18.85
CA SER A 48 17.17 2.16 19.68
C SER A 48 18.29 1.65 18.78
N PRO A 49 19.48 2.28 18.78
CA PRO A 49 19.86 3.44 19.58
C PRO A 49 19.09 4.73 19.20
N PRO A 50 19.05 5.74 20.10
CA PRO A 50 18.37 7.00 19.81
C PRO A 50 18.98 7.72 18.60
N ALA A 51 18.14 7.99 17.60
CA ALA A 51 18.50 8.72 16.38
C ALA A 51 17.88 10.12 16.36
N TYR A 52 18.43 11.01 15.52
CA TYR A 52 17.77 12.26 15.20
C TYR A 52 16.68 12.02 14.16
N LEU A 53 15.48 12.56 14.39
CA LEU A 53 14.33 12.42 13.49
C LEU A 53 13.88 13.80 13.02
N SER A 54 13.65 13.93 11.71
CA SER A 54 13.02 15.12 11.13
C SER A 54 11.87 14.74 10.21
N ARG A 55 10.73 15.39 10.41
CA ARG A 55 9.48 15.11 9.69
C ARG A 55 9.39 15.96 8.44
N GLU A 56 9.00 15.35 7.32
CA GLU A 56 8.75 16.02 6.05
C GLU A 56 7.49 15.47 5.37
N THR A 57 7.08 16.12 4.28
CA THR A 57 5.94 15.69 3.46
C THR A 57 6.36 15.64 1.99
N ASP A 58 6.06 14.54 1.32
CA ASP A 58 6.42 14.34 -0.08
C ASP A 58 5.40 14.94 -1.06
N CYS A 59 5.65 14.78 -2.37
CA CYS A 59 4.76 15.30 -3.42
C CYS A 59 3.39 14.60 -3.49
N PHE A 60 3.24 13.42 -2.90
CA PHE A 60 1.95 12.71 -2.79
C PHE A 60 1.25 13.00 -1.45
N GLY A 61 1.83 13.87 -0.62
CA GLY A 61 1.33 14.20 0.71
C GLY A 61 1.56 13.10 1.74
N ASN A 62 2.48 12.16 1.50
CA ASN A 62 2.88 11.20 2.53
C ASN A 62 3.72 11.92 3.58
N THR A 63 3.50 11.62 4.85
CA THR A 63 4.45 12.00 5.88
C THR A 63 5.63 11.04 5.86
N ARG A 64 6.85 11.58 5.87
CA ARG A 64 8.08 10.80 6.01
C ARG A 64 8.91 11.35 7.17
N HIS A 65 9.68 10.48 7.80
CA HIS A 65 10.65 10.86 8.82
C HIS A 65 12.05 10.51 8.35
N LEU A 66 12.92 11.50 8.24
CA LEU A 66 14.34 11.30 8.01
C LEU A 66 15.00 10.98 9.35
N LEU A 67 15.47 9.75 9.47
CA LEU A 67 16.30 9.24 10.56
C LEU A 67 17.77 9.44 10.22
N ASP A 68 18.49 10.11 11.11
CA ASP A 68 19.94 10.28 11.03
C ASP A 68 20.59 9.77 12.32
N LEU A 69 21.39 8.71 12.18
CA LEU A 69 22.03 7.99 13.28
C LEU A 69 23.54 7.88 13.05
N HIS A 70 24.31 8.57 13.89
CA HIS A 70 25.78 8.61 13.85
C HIS A 70 26.45 7.74 14.91
N GLN A 71 25.67 7.04 15.73
CA GLN A 71 26.20 6.16 16.76
C GLN A 71 26.60 4.82 16.14
N THR A 72 27.78 4.30 16.47
CA THR A 72 28.17 2.96 16.05
C THR A 72 27.27 1.91 16.69
N HIS A 73 26.65 1.04 15.88
CA HIS A 73 25.72 0.01 16.35
C HIS A 73 25.76 -1.25 15.48
N GLN A 74 25.27 -2.36 16.03
CA GLN A 74 25.06 -3.62 15.29
C GLN A 74 23.60 -4.02 15.20
N THR A 75 22.73 -3.31 15.90
CA THR A 75 21.28 -3.44 15.82
C THR A 75 20.65 -2.06 15.76
N LEU A 76 19.54 -1.94 15.04
CA LEU A 76 18.69 -0.75 15.03
C LEU A 76 17.24 -1.21 15.13
N GLU A 77 16.56 -0.78 16.18
CA GLU A 77 15.12 -0.94 16.35
C GLU A 77 14.43 0.38 16.04
N ILE A 78 13.37 0.32 15.25
CA ILE A 78 12.47 1.43 14.96
C ILE A 78 11.08 0.97 15.36
N THR A 79 10.54 1.58 16.40
CA THR A 79 9.20 1.30 16.91
C THR A 79 8.31 2.50 16.63
N THR A 80 7.14 2.27 16.06
CA THR A 80 6.12 3.32 15.94
C THR A 80 4.84 2.87 16.61
N HIS A 81 4.23 3.78 17.35
CA HIS A 81 2.88 3.60 17.87
C HIS A 81 1.96 4.61 17.19
N SER A 82 0.77 4.14 16.81
CA SER A 82 -0.22 5.01 16.20
C SER A 82 -1.63 4.69 16.67
N THR A 83 -2.40 5.75 16.89
CA THR A 83 -3.84 5.67 17.13
C THR A 83 -4.57 6.33 15.97
N VAL A 84 -5.41 5.58 15.26
CA VAL A 84 -6.07 6.04 14.03
C VAL A 84 -7.56 5.72 14.08
N GLU A 85 -8.41 6.63 13.62
CA GLU A 85 -9.81 6.35 13.38
C GLU A 85 -10.09 6.22 11.88
N VAL A 86 -10.73 5.14 11.48
CA VAL A 86 -11.12 4.86 10.09
C VAL A 86 -12.64 4.81 10.01
N ALA A 87 -13.24 5.70 9.22
CA ALA A 87 -14.68 5.72 8.98
C ALA A 87 -15.07 4.59 8.01
N TYR A 88 -16.26 4.01 8.21
CA TYR A 88 -16.85 3.15 7.19
C TYR A 88 -17.18 3.98 5.96
N ALA A 89 -16.69 3.55 4.78
CA ALA A 89 -17.04 4.22 3.54
C ALA A 89 -18.47 3.82 3.16
N PRO A 90 -19.21 4.69 2.45
CA PRO A 90 -20.51 4.33 1.90
C PRO A 90 -20.36 3.15 0.93
N PRO A 91 -21.41 2.32 0.79
CA PRO A 91 -21.40 1.24 -0.19
C PRO A 91 -21.22 1.82 -1.60
N LEU A 92 -20.46 1.09 -2.43
CA LEU A 92 -20.27 1.45 -3.82
C LEU A 92 -21.61 1.36 -4.59
N PRO A 93 -21.87 2.26 -5.54
CA PRO A 93 -23.04 2.15 -6.39
C PRO A 93 -22.92 0.92 -7.29
N ALA A 94 -24.05 0.42 -7.79
CA ALA A 94 -24.05 -0.71 -8.72
C ALA A 94 -23.34 -0.39 -10.06
N ARG A 95 -23.42 0.88 -10.50
CA ARG A 95 -22.81 1.40 -11.72
C ARG A 95 -22.50 2.89 -11.57
N LEU A 96 -21.55 3.39 -12.35
CA LEU A 96 -21.28 4.82 -12.52
C LEU A 96 -22.23 5.44 -13.54
N ARG A 97 -22.23 6.78 -13.59
CA ARG A 97 -23.00 7.52 -14.60
C ARG A 97 -22.53 7.22 -16.03
N THR A 98 -23.43 7.38 -16.99
CA THR A 98 -23.08 7.40 -18.42
C THR A 98 -22.03 8.48 -18.69
N GLY A 99 -21.04 8.18 -19.54
CA GLY A 99 -19.95 9.10 -19.86
C GLY A 99 -18.73 8.99 -18.92
N ALA A 100 -18.70 8.00 -18.02
CA ALA A 100 -17.60 7.84 -17.05
C ALA A 100 -16.26 7.55 -17.73
N TRP A 101 -16.25 6.70 -18.75
CA TRP A 101 -15.06 6.40 -19.54
C TRP A 101 -14.50 7.62 -20.27
N GLU A 102 -15.37 8.45 -20.84
CA GLU A 102 -15.00 9.70 -21.49
C GLU A 102 -14.36 10.67 -20.50
N GLU A 103 -14.90 10.78 -19.28
CA GLU A 103 -14.30 11.60 -18.23
C GLU A 103 -12.90 11.08 -17.85
N ILE A 104 -12.77 9.76 -17.61
CA ILE A 104 -11.48 9.14 -17.27
C ILE A 104 -10.43 9.46 -18.34
N ARG A 105 -10.74 9.20 -19.62
CA ARG A 105 -9.83 9.48 -20.74
C ARG A 105 -9.49 10.96 -20.86
N SER A 106 -10.44 11.86 -20.62
CA SER A 106 -10.20 13.32 -20.67
C SER A 106 -9.23 13.81 -19.60
N ARG A 107 -9.05 13.05 -18.52
CA ARG A 107 -8.22 13.40 -17.37
C ARG A 107 -6.84 12.75 -17.38
N ARG A 108 -6.58 11.85 -18.32
CA ARG A 108 -5.29 11.16 -18.53
C ARG A 108 -4.10 12.11 -18.49
N GLU A 109 -4.23 13.26 -19.16
CA GLU A 109 -3.19 14.28 -19.30
C GLU A 109 -3.28 15.38 -18.22
N SER A 110 -4.18 15.24 -17.25
CA SER A 110 -4.31 16.23 -16.19
C SER A 110 -3.14 16.14 -15.22
N TYR A 111 -2.62 17.29 -14.81
CA TYR A 111 -1.50 17.36 -13.86
C TYR A 111 -1.76 16.58 -12.56
N ALA A 112 -3.02 16.55 -12.10
CA ALA A 112 -3.41 15.88 -10.85
C ALA A 112 -3.38 14.35 -10.93
N ASP A 113 -3.50 13.78 -12.13
CA ASP A 113 -3.59 12.33 -12.35
C ASP A 113 -2.37 11.77 -13.09
N TRP A 114 -1.53 12.64 -13.67
CA TRP A 114 -0.39 12.28 -14.53
C TRP A 114 0.49 11.17 -13.95
N ASP A 115 0.94 11.34 -12.71
CA ASP A 115 1.80 10.38 -12.00
C ASP A 115 1.15 9.00 -11.83
N PHE A 116 -0.18 8.96 -11.77
CA PHE A 116 -0.96 7.74 -11.53
C PHE A 116 -1.57 7.14 -12.78
N THR A 117 -1.46 7.79 -13.94
CA THR A 117 -1.88 7.22 -15.23
C THR A 117 -0.71 6.70 -16.05
N HIS A 118 0.52 7.16 -15.78
CA HIS A 118 1.72 6.75 -16.52
C HIS A 118 2.52 5.63 -15.84
N SER A 119 3.45 5.05 -16.59
CA SER A 119 4.34 3.99 -16.11
C SER A 119 5.25 4.49 -14.99
N SER A 120 5.60 3.59 -14.07
CA SER A 120 6.59 3.81 -13.01
C SER A 120 7.65 2.70 -13.02
N ALA A 121 8.55 2.67 -12.03
CA ALA A 121 9.70 1.78 -12.05
C ALA A 121 9.29 0.30 -12.08
N LEU A 122 8.35 -0.08 -11.22
CA LEU A 122 7.86 -1.47 -11.06
C LEU A 122 6.60 -1.74 -11.89
N VAL A 123 5.93 -0.69 -12.38
CA VAL A 123 4.70 -0.78 -13.18
C VAL A 123 5.00 -0.29 -14.60
N ARG A 124 5.46 -1.21 -15.44
CA ARG A 124 5.81 -0.93 -16.85
C ARG A 124 4.99 -1.80 -17.81
N PRO A 125 4.56 -1.24 -18.95
CA PRO A 125 4.04 -2.03 -20.05
C PRO A 125 5.07 -3.07 -20.51
N SER A 126 4.62 -4.28 -20.77
CA SER A 126 5.44 -5.36 -21.33
C SER A 126 4.61 -6.24 -22.25
N SER A 127 5.30 -6.96 -23.16
CA SER A 127 4.64 -7.98 -23.99
C SER A 127 4.03 -9.08 -23.12
N THR A 128 4.73 -9.51 -22.07
CA THR A 128 4.23 -10.52 -21.11
C THR A 128 2.94 -10.09 -20.43
N LEU A 129 2.82 -8.81 -20.04
CA LEU A 129 1.57 -8.27 -19.48
C LEU A 129 0.45 -8.30 -20.52
N THR A 130 0.74 -7.91 -21.75
CA THR A 130 -0.24 -7.92 -22.85
C THR A 130 -0.73 -9.34 -23.14
N GLU A 131 0.18 -10.31 -23.17
CA GLU A 131 -0.13 -11.73 -23.35
C GLU A 131 -0.96 -12.29 -22.20
N PHE A 132 -0.65 -11.92 -20.95
CA PHE A 132 -1.43 -12.30 -19.78
C PHE A 132 -2.86 -11.76 -19.85
N VAL A 133 -3.01 -10.47 -20.14
CA VAL A 133 -4.31 -9.80 -20.30
C VAL A 133 -5.14 -10.52 -21.38
N ALA A 134 -4.54 -10.81 -22.53
CA ALA A 134 -5.22 -11.54 -23.61
C ALA A 134 -5.60 -12.98 -23.21
N ARG A 135 -4.69 -13.72 -22.57
CA ARG A 135 -4.90 -15.11 -22.13
C ARG A 135 -6.07 -15.26 -21.17
N HIS A 136 -6.21 -14.31 -20.25
CA HIS A 136 -7.25 -14.33 -19.22
C HIS A 136 -8.53 -13.57 -19.62
N GLY A 137 -8.62 -13.09 -20.87
CA GLY A 137 -9.79 -12.37 -21.36
C GLY A 137 -10.06 -11.06 -20.61
N ILE A 138 -9.02 -10.44 -20.07
CA ILE A 138 -9.12 -9.21 -19.27
C ILE A 138 -9.36 -8.05 -20.24
N ALA A 139 -10.55 -7.45 -20.17
CA ALA A 139 -10.91 -6.31 -21.01
C ALA A 139 -11.84 -5.35 -20.24
N PRO A 140 -11.80 -4.04 -20.56
CA PRO A 140 -12.78 -3.09 -20.05
C PRO A 140 -14.21 -3.51 -20.44
N MET A 141 -15.13 -3.39 -19.49
CA MET A 141 -16.57 -3.49 -19.67
C MET A 141 -17.19 -2.11 -19.90
N ASP A 142 -18.51 -2.06 -20.13
CA ASP A 142 -19.25 -0.80 -20.35
C ASP A 142 -19.10 0.18 -19.17
N ASP A 143 -18.99 -0.34 -17.95
CA ASP A 143 -18.83 0.45 -16.73
C ASP A 143 -17.40 0.29 -16.14
N PRO A 144 -16.68 1.38 -15.83
CA PRO A 144 -15.31 1.30 -15.33
C PRO A 144 -15.22 0.75 -13.90
N LEU A 145 -16.23 0.92 -13.05
CA LEU A 145 -16.25 0.33 -11.71
C LEU A 145 -16.43 -1.20 -11.82
N GLU A 146 -17.39 -1.65 -12.63
CA GLU A 146 -17.60 -3.07 -12.94
C GLU A 146 -16.33 -3.71 -13.52
N SER A 147 -15.64 -3.00 -14.42
CA SER A 147 -14.36 -3.44 -15.00
C SER A 147 -13.27 -3.67 -13.95
N LEU A 148 -13.11 -2.74 -12.99
CA LEU A 148 -12.12 -2.88 -11.91
C LEU A 148 -12.48 -3.96 -10.90
N MET A 149 -13.77 -4.12 -10.58
CA MET A 149 -14.25 -5.21 -9.74
C MET A 149 -13.98 -6.56 -10.39
N GLN A 150 -14.31 -6.72 -11.68
CA GLN A 150 -14.05 -7.94 -12.44
C GLN A 150 -12.56 -8.22 -12.55
N LEU A 151 -11.74 -7.19 -12.83
CA LEU A 151 -10.29 -7.31 -12.85
C LEU A 151 -9.75 -7.84 -11.52
N SER A 152 -10.21 -7.26 -10.40
CA SER A 152 -9.78 -7.69 -9.06
C SER A 152 -10.11 -9.16 -8.80
N HIS A 153 -11.30 -9.63 -9.20
CA HIS A 153 -11.68 -11.04 -9.08
C HIS A 153 -10.81 -11.94 -9.96
N THR A 154 -10.63 -11.58 -11.24
CA THR A 154 -9.81 -12.37 -12.16
C THR A 154 -8.36 -12.49 -11.67
N LEU A 155 -7.77 -11.41 -11.15
CA LEU A 155 -6.42 -11.46 -10.58
C LEU A 155 -6.35 -12.34 -9.33
N HIS A 156 -7.38 -12.32 -8.47
CA HIS A 156 -7.46 -13.22 -7.34
C HIS A 156 -7.45 -14.69 -7.77
N ASP A 157 -8.29 -15.05 -8.74
CA ASP A 157 -8.49 -16.43 -9.15
C ASP A 157 -7.29 -17.00 -9.93
N CYS A 158 -6.59 -16.15 -10.67
CA CYS A 158 -5.49 -16.57 -11.56
C CYS A 158 -4.13 -16.64 -10.88
N LEU A 159 -3.98 -16.05 -9.70
CA LEU A 159 -2.71 -15.94 -8.99
C LEU A 159 -2.75 -16.69 -7.67
N GLN A 160 -1.63 -17.27 -7.28
CA GLN A 160 -1.48 -17.96 -6.00
C GLN A 160 -0.68 -17.09 -5.03
N TYR A 161 -1.27 -16.77 -3.87
CA TYR A 161 -0.57 -16.08 -2.79
C TYR A 161 0.44 -17.01 -2.10
N ILE A 162 1.73 -16.66 -2.17
CA ILE A 162 2.82 -17.43 -1.54
C ILE A 162 3.79 -16.45 -0.84
N PRO A 163 3.78 -16.38 0.51
CA PRO A 163 4.76 -15.58 1.25
C PRO A 163 6.20 -15.93 0.87
N GLY A 164 7.05 -14.91 0.69
CA GLY A 164 8.46 -15.08 0.34
C GLY A 164 8.74 -15.57 -1.08
N SER A 165 7.72 -15.64 -1.94
CA SER A 165 7.92 -15.97 -3.37
C SER A 165 8.59 -14.86 -4.17
N THR A 166 8.49 -13.61 -3.70
CA THR A 166 9.03 -12.42 -4.34
C THR A 166 9.77 -11.54 -3.34
N THR A 167 10.57 -10.62 -3.87
CA THR A 167 11.23 -9.55 -3.10
C THR A 167 10.56 -8.20 -3.38
N ALA A 168 10.79 -7.21 -2.51
CA ALA A 168 10.25 -5.86 -2.68
C ALA A 168 10.63 -5.16 -3.99
N GLU A 169 11.69 -5.61 -4.66
CA GLU A 169 12.17 -5.07 -5.94
C GLU A 169 11.71 -5.88 -7.16
N SER A 170 10.97 -6.98 -6.95
CA SER A 170 10.52 -7.84 -8.03
C SER A 170 9.57 -7.08 -8.96
N PRO A 171 9.85 -6.98 -10.28
CA PRO A 171 8.96 -6.31 -11.21
C PRO A 171 7.73 -7.18 -11.50
N VAL A 172 6.65 -6.56 -12.00
CA VAL A 172 5.40 -7.26 -12.41
C VAL A 172 5.66 -8.46 -13.34
N GLY A 173 6.71 -8.43 -14.17
CA GLY A 173 7.08 -9.57 -15.03
C GLY A 173 7.27 -10.89 -14.27
N HIS A 174 7.75 -10.85 -13.03
CA HIS A 174 8.01 -12.05 -12.25
C HIS A 174 6.73 -12.82 -11.90
N ILE A 175 5.70 -12.13 -11.38
CA ILE A 175 4.42 -12.77 -11.06
C ILE A 175 3.70 -13.29 -12.32
N LEU A 176 3.88 -12.61 -13.45
CA LEU A 176 3.29 -13.04 -14.73
C LEU A 176 3.88 -14.36 -15.24
N GLU A 177 5.15 -14.62 -14.95
CA GLU A 177 5.84 -15.87 -15.33
C GLU A 177 5.54 -17.01 -14.36
N THR A 178 5.48 -16.72 -13.05
CA THR A 178 5.37 -17.76 -12.02
C THR A 178 3.93 -18.05 -11.59
N GLY A 179 3.01 -17.10 -11.80
CA GLY A 179 1.65 -17.13 -11.26
C GLY A 179 1.61 -17.05 -9.72
N ARG A 180 2.71 -16.66 -9.07
CA ARG A 180 2.91 -16.70 -7.61
C ARG A 180 3.42 -15.35 -7.13
N GLY A 181 2.84 -14.83 -6.05
CA GLY A 181 3.30 -13.57 -5.47
C GLY A 181 2.69 -13.24 -4.13
N VAL A 182 2.93 -12.00 -3.68
CA VAL A 182 2.42 -11.42 -2.44
C VAL A 182 1.56 -10.19 -2.75
N CYS A 183 0.97 -9.55 -1.73
CA CYS A 183 0.03 -8.43 -1.90
C CYS A 183 0.60 -7.28 -2.74
N GLN A 184 1.91 -7.03 -2.65
CA GLN A 184 2.62 -6.09 -3.49
C GLN A 184 2.48 -6.40 -5.00
N ASP A 185 2.69 -7.64 -5.40
CA ASP A 185 2.67 -8.06 -6.81
C ASP A 185 1.27 -7.94 -7.39
N TYR A 186 0.26 -8.35 -6.61
CA TYR A 186 -1.16 -8.19 -6.93
C TYR A 186 -1.52 -6.72 -7.16
N ALA A 187 -1.06 -5.84 -6.26
CA ALA A 187 -1.30 -4.41 -6.38
C ALA A 187 -0.60 -3.82 -7.62
N HIS A 188 0.68 -4.12 -7.86
CA HIS A 188 1.39 -3.62 -9.03
C HIS A 188 0.79 -4.12 -10.35
N LEU A 189 0.38 -5.39 -10.43
CA LEU A 189 -0.27 -5.93 -11.61
C LEU A 189 -1.61 -5.26 -11.90
N MET A 190 -2.45 -5.08 -10.87
CA MET A 190 -3.73 -4.39 -11.04
C MET A 190 -3.53 -2.92 -11.44
N ILE A 191 -2.54 -2.22 -10.88
CA ILE A 191 -2.17 -0.86 -11.32
C ILE A 191 -1.73 -0.86 -12.78
N ALA A 192 -0.90 -1.82 -13.20
CA ALA A 192 -0.42 -1.91 -14.58
C ALA A 192 -1.58 -2.04 -15.58
N ILE A 193 -2.56 -2.89 -15.25
CA ILE A 193 -3.72 -3.11 -16.10
C ILE A 193 -4.66 -1.89 -16.07
N ALA A 194 -4.97 -1.35 -14.89
CA ALA A 194 -5.82 -0.17 -14.76
C ALA A 194 -5.27 1.04 -15.53
N ARG A 195 -3.96 1.29 -15.44
CA ARG A 195 -3.29 2.36 -16.19
C ARG A 195 -3.30 2.12 -17.70
N SER A 196 -3.30 0.87 -18.15
CA SER A 196 -3.46 0.55 -19.58
C SER A 196 -4.87 0.85 -20.12
N TRP A 197 -5.84 1.04 -19.22
CA TRP A 197 -7.20 1.51 -19.52
C TRP A 197 -7.37 3.02 -19.28
N ASP A 198 -6.27 3.77 -19.16
CA ASP A 198 -6.23 5.20 -18.81
C ASP A 198 -6.82 5.56 -17.44
N ILE A 199 -7.09 4.57 -16.58
CA ILE A 199 -7.58 4.81 -15.21
C ILE A 199 -6.40 5.23 -14.34
N PRO A 200 -6.44 6.42 -13.69
CA PRO A 200 -5.44 6.78 -12.70
C PRO A 200 -5.49 5.79 -11.53
N ALA A 201 -4.38 5.10 -11.28
CA ALA A 201 -4.25 4.08 -10.25
C ALA A 201 -2.98 4.31 -9.43
N ARG A 202 -3.09 4.26 -8.10
CA ARG A 202 -1.97 4.46 -7.18
C ARG A 202 -1.82 3.26 -6.24
N TYR A 203 -0.57 2.99 -5.89
CA TYR A 203 -0.23 1.99 -4.91
C TYR A 203 -0.47 2.54 -3.51
N VAL A 204 -1.06 1.73 -2.63
CA VAL A 204 -1.25 2.07 -1.23
C VAL A 204 -0.50 1.08 -0.37
N SER A 205 0.37 1.60 0.50
CA SER A 205 0.98 0.85 1.60
C SER A 205 0.20 1.14 2.88
N GLY A 206 -0.06 0.11 3.66
CA GLY A 206 -0.80 0.26 4.90
C GLY A 206 -0.82 -0.96 5.79
N TYR A 207 -1.73 -0.94 6.75
CA TYR A 207 -1.99 -2.06 7.64
C TYR A 207 -3.39 -2.62 7.42
N LEU A 208 -3.53 -3.94 7.51
CA LEU A 208 -4.79 -4.64 7.40
C LEU A 208 -5.12 -5.35 8.71
N ASN A 209 -6.30 -5.10 9.26
CA ASN A 209 -6.84 -5.89 10.36
C ASN A 209 -7.54 -7.15 9.80
N PRO A 210 -7.00 -8.37 10.02
CA PRO A 210 -7.62 -9.60 9.53
C PRO A 210 -8.97 -9.85 10.23
N THR A 211 -9.95 -10.30 9.46
CA THR A 211 -11.36 -10.43 9.88
C THR A 211 -11.64 -11.46 10.97
N ASP A 212 -10.72 -12.38 11.22
CA ASP A 212 -11.04 -13.66 11.88
C ASP A 212 -10.28 -13.90 13.19
N GLN A 213 -9.68 -12.88 13.80
CA GLN A 213 -8.82 -13.05 14.96
C GLN A 213 -9.27 -12.21 16.14
N SER A 214 -10.33 -12.69 16.81
CA SER A 214 -10.67 -12.32 18.19
C SER A 214 -9.70 -12.94 19.22
N SER A 215 -8.48 -13.29 18.82
CA SER A 215 -7.49 -13.94 19.68
C SER A 215 -6.23 -13.09 19.76
N GLU A 216 -5.61 -13.08 20.93
CA GLU A 216 -4.33 -12.42 21.25
C GLU A 216 -3.12 -12.99 20.47
N GLN A 217 -3.36 -13.69 19.35
CA GLN A 217 -2.39 -14.46 18.56
C GLN A 217 -2.46 -14.09 17.06
N ALA A 218 -2.83 -12.84 16.74
CA ALA A 218 -2.71 -12.31 15.39
C ALA A 218 -1.29 -12.52 14.84
N PRO A 219 -1.11 -13.04 13.61
CA PRO A 219 0.21 -13.21 13.03
C PRO A 219 0.92 -11.86 12.95
N SER A 220 2.21 -11.88 13.28
CA SER A 220 3.13 -10.76 13.47
C SER A 220 3.46 -9.95 12.21
N ASN A 221 2.55 -9.82 11.23
CA ASN A 221 2.83 -9.05 10.02
C ASN A 221 1.54 -8.54 9.38
N ALA A 222 0.93 -7.52 9.99
CA ALA A 222 -0.25 -6.84 9.46
C ALA A 222 0.06 -5.85 8.32
N THR A 223 1.29 -5.81 7.80
CA THR A 223 1.60 -4.99 6.62
C THR A 223 0.84 -5.50 5.41
N HIS A 224 0.31 -4.57 4.62
CA HIS A 224 -0.45 -4.90 3.43
C HIS A 224 -0.31 -3.85 2.35
N ALA A 225 -0.66 -4.25 1.13
CA ALA A 225 -0.69 -3.37 -0.02
C ALA A 225 -1.94 -3.60 -0.85
N TRP A 226 -2.48 -2.52 -1.39
CA TRP A 226 -3.62 -2.55 -2.29
C TRP A 226 -3.55 -1.41 -3.30
N VAL A 227 -4.57 -1.32 -4.15
CA VAL A 227 -4.65 -0.31 -5.20
C VAL A 227 -5.79 0.63 -4.92
N GLU A 228 -5.59 1.91 -5.18
CA GLU A 228 -6.71 2.84 -5.33
C GLU A 228 -6.79 3.31 -6.77
N CYS A 229 -7.99 3.25 -7.35
CA CYS A 229 -8.28 3.77 -8.68
C CYS A 229 -9.18 5.00 -8.57
N ARG A 230 -8.88 6.04 -9.35
CA ARG A 230 -9.67 7.28 -9.35
C ARG A 230 -10.82 7.18 -10.34
N LEU A 231 -12.04 7.17 -9.82
CA LEU A 231 -13.27 7.07 -10.59
C LEU A 231 -14.07 8.38 -10.54
N PRO A 232 -14.82 8.71 -11.61
CA PRO A 232 -15.80 9.79 -11.61
C PRO A 232 -16.76 9.67 -10.43
N GLU A 233 -17.13 10.79 -9.81
CA GLU A 233 -18.10 10.91 -8.68
C GLU A 233 -17.65 10.27 -7.35
N LEU A 234 -16.86 9.19 -7.39
CA LEU A 234 -16.40 8.45 -6.21
C LEU A 234 -15.03 8.91 -5.70
N GLY A 235 -14.19 9.49 -6.57
CA GLY A 235 -12.81 9.81 -6.22
C GLY A 235 -11.94 8.56 -6.17
N TRP A 236 -11.03 8.47 -5.20
CA TRP A 236 -10.16 7.29 -5.03
C TRP A 236 -10.95 6.16 -4.36
N VAL A 237 -10.97 5.00 -5.02
CA VAL A 237 -11.67 3.79 -4.55
C VAL A 237 -10.66 2.67 -4.41
N GLY A 238 -10.62 2.04 -3.24
CA GLY A 238 -9.71 0.94 -2.93
C GLY A 238 -10.17 -0.41 -3.49
N PHE A 239 -9.24 -1.15 -4.09
CA PHE A 239 -9.39 -2.51 -4.60
C PHE A 239 -8.23 -3.37 -4.09
N ASP A 240 -8.55 -4.51 -3.51
CA ASP A 240 -7.59 -5.46 -2.96
C ASP A 240 -7.84 -6.86 -3.53
N PRO A 241 -7.19 -7.18 -4.66
CA PRO A 241 -7.31 -8.48 -5.30
C PRO A 241 -6.71 -9.63 -4.47
N THR A 242 -5.87 -9.36 -3.47
CA THR A 242 -5.37 -10.41 -2.59
C THR A 242 -6.46 -10.96 -1.68
N ASN A 243 -7.30 -10.08 -1.12
CA ASN A 243 -8.38 -10.46 -0.19
C ASN A 243 -9.79 -10.41 -0.78
N GLN A 244 -9.92 -10.22 -2.10
CA GLN A 244 -11.21 -9.96 -2.77
C GLN A 244 -12.06 -8.90 -2.07
N SER A 245 -11.41 -7.84 -1.59
CA SER A 245 -12.09 -6.77 -0.85
C SER A 245 -12.06 -5.46 -1.61
N PHE A 246 -13.15 -4.72 -1.48
CA PHE A 246 -13.33 -3.40 -2.08
C PHE A 246 -13.50 -2.36 -0.98
N ALA A 247 -13.50 -1.08 -1.37
CA ALA A 247 -13.64 0.06 -0.46
C ALA A 247 -14.58 -0.15 0.73
N GLY A 248 -14.24 0.46 1.87
CA GLY A 248 -15.23 0.80 2.90
C GLY A 248 -15.44 -0.17 4.06
N GLU A 249 -14.70 -1.27 4.15
CA GLU A 249 -14.84 -2.20 5.28
C GLU A 249 -14.27 -1.68 6.61
N GLY A 250 -13.63 -0.51 6.60
CA GLY A 250 -13.00 0.09 7.77
C GLY A 250 -11.75 -0.65 8.26
N ARG A 251 -11.35 -1.77 7.63
CA ARG A 251 -10.26 -2.66 8.08
C ARG A 251 -8.85 -2.26 7.68
N LYS A 252 -8.71 -1.23 6.85
CA LYS A 252 -7.44 -0.85 6.22
C LYS A 252 -7.04 0.52 6.72
N VAL A 253 -5.82 0.62 7.23
CA VAL A 253 -5.21 1.88 7.67
C VAL A 253 -4.19 2.31 6.63
N HIS A 254 -4.41 3.47 6.02
CA HIS A 254 -3.55 4.06 4.99
C HIS A 254 -2.28 4.64 5.62
N ILE A 255 -1.12 4.18 5.20
CA ILE A 255 0.18 4.73 5.63
C ILE A 255 0.77 5.63 4.56
N ALA A 256 0.75 5.17 3.31
CA ALA A 256 1.34 5.94 2.22
C ALA A 256 0.73 5.57 0.86
N VAL A 257 0.78 6.52 -0.07
CA VAL A 257 0.36 6.32 -1.47
C VAL A 257 1.44 6.79 -2.43
N GLY A 258 1.60 6.07 -3.54
CA GLY A 258 2.63 6.38 -4.52
C GLY A 258 2.34 5.74 -5.87
N ARG A 259 3.25 5.92 -6.83
CA ARG A 259 3.07 5.34 -8.17
C ARG A 259 3.34 3.84 -8.16
N ASP A 260 4.27 3.39 -7.33
CA ASP A 260 4.56 2.00 -7.00
C ASP A 260 5.22 1.91 -5.61
N TYR A 261 5.76 0.74 -5.26
CA TYR A 261 6.35 0.50 -3.93
C TYR A 261 7.58 1.39 -3.65
N HIS A 262 8.34 1.81 -4.66
CA HIS A 262 9.55 2.63 -4.42
C HIS A 262 9.25 4.00 -3.82
N ASP A 263 8.05 4.54 -4.09
CA ASP A 263 7.62 5.83 -3.57
C ASP A 263 7.17 5.72 -2.10
N VAL A 264 6.86 4.52 -1.60
CA VAL A 264 6.20 4.29 -0.29
C VAL A 264 6.82 3.17 0.55
N SER A 265 8.04 2.74 0.24
CA SER A 265 8.74 1.72 1.02
C SER A 265 8.79 2.14 2.50
N PRO A 266 8.37 1.28 3.46
CA PRO A 266 8.28 1.65 4.88
C PRO A 266 9.58 2.23 5.44
N THR A 267 10.70 1.70 4.96
CA THR A 267 12.05 2.10 5.36
C THR A 267 12.97 2.04 4.15
N ARG A 268 13.71 3.11 3.89
CA ARG A 268 14.70 3.16 2.81
C ARG A 268 15.85 4.05 3.21
N GLY A 269 17.08 3.59 3.04
CA GLY A 269 18.22 4.41 3.46
C GLY A 269 19.54 3.94 2.92
N VAL A 270 20.58 4.64 3.35
CA VAL A 270 21.97 4.32 3.11
C VAL A 270 22.69 4.20 4.44
N LEU A 271 23.63 3.27 4.51
CA LEU A 271 24.45 3.04 5.68
C LEU A 271 25.93 2.98 5.30
N GLN A 272 26.78 3.32 6.26
CA GLN A 272 28.22 3.14 6.18
C GLN A 272 28.64 2.02 7.14
N GLY A 273 29.19 0.93 6.59
CA GLY A 273 29.53 -0.27 7.36
C GLY A 273 28.45 -1.35 7.24
N GLY A 274 28.09 -2.00 8.35
CA GLY A 274 26.93 -2.90 8.43
C GLY A 274 27.13 -4.33 7.90
N GLY A 275 27.88 -4.51 6.82
CA GLY A 275 28.00 -5.82 6.19
C GLY A 275 26.65 -6.31 5.63
N GLU A 276 26.27 -7.55 5.93
CA GLU A 276 24.96 -8.10 5.57
C GLU A 276 23.88 -7.59 6.53
N ILE A 277 22.70 -7.30 5.99
CA ILE A 277 21.57 -6.73 6.71
C ILE A 277 20.47 -7.79 6.82
N ARG A 278 19.97 -8.00 8.04
CA ARG A 278 18.74 -8.77 8.28
C ARG A 278 17.69 -7.83 8.86
N LEU A 279 16.49 -7.85 8.28
CA LEU A 279 15.33 -7.09 8.74
C LEU A 279 14.25 -8.05 9.20
N GLU A 280 13.76 -7.84 10.41
CA GLU A 280 12.59 -8.49 10.96
C GLU A 280 11.54 -7.42 11.26
N VAL A 281 10.31 -7.66 10.80
CA VAL A 281 9.18 -6.72 10.99
C VAL A 281 8.09 -7.42 11.77
N ASP A 282 7.66 -6.80 12.87
CA ASP A 282 6.48 -7.19 13.64
C ASP A 282 5.46 -6.04 13.59
N VAL A 283 4.22 -6.32 13.20
CA VAL A 283 3.15 -5.34 13.24
C VAL A 283 1.94 -5.91 13.95
N ARG A 284 1.51 -5.22 15.00
CA ARG A 284 0.35 -5.56 15.82
C ARG A 284 -0.73 -4.50 15.64
N VAL A 285 -1.93 -4.95 15.32
CA VAL A 285 -3.10 -4.08 15.12
C VAL A 285 -4.19 -4.50 16.08
N ARG A 286 -4.72 -3.55 16.85
CA ARG A 286 -5.90 -3.74 17.71
C ARG A 286 -7.01 -2.84 17.24
N ALA A 287 -8.22 -3.37 17.13
CA ALA A 287 -9.38 -2.66 16.62
C ALA A 287 -10.44 -2.47 17.71
N PHE A 288 -11.01 -1.28 17.79
CA PHE A 288 -12.07 -0.91 18.72
C PHE A 288 -13.20 -0.23 17.96
N THR A 289 -14.41 -0.79 18.02
CA THR A 289 -15.59 -0.17 17.38
C THR A 289 -15.97 1.11 18.12
N ILE A 290 -16.11 2.21 17.39
CA ILE A 290 -16.67 3.46 17.92
C ILE A 290 -18.16 3.48 17.57
N GLU A 291 -19.02 3.33 18.58
CA GLU A 291 -20.45 3.53 18.41
C GLU A 291 -20.74 5.02 18.15
N PRO A 292 -21.65 5.35 17.21
CA PRO A 292 -22.10 6.72 17.02
C PRO A 292 -22.80 7.23 18.30
N PRO A 293 -22.68 8.53 18.61
CA PRO A 293 -23.34 9.14 19.77
C PRO A 293 -24.87 9.11 19.69
#